data_AF-A0A382T3G8-F1
#
_entry.id   AF-A0A382T3G8-F1
#
_cell.length_a   1.000
_cell.length_b   1.000
_cell.length_c   1.000
_cell.angle_alpha   90.00
_cell.angle_beta   90.00
_cell.angle_gamma   90.00
#
_symmetry.space_group_name_H-M   'P 1'
#
loop_
_entity.id
_entity.type
_entity.pdbx_description
1 polymer ?
#
loop_
_entity_poly.entity_id
_entity_poly.type
_entity_poly.pdbx_seq_one_letter_code
_entity_poly.pdbx_strand_id
1 'polypeptide(L)'
;MEPRHELWKSINTRRIFCVNQELYDLLKKNVNHTGLPVIGTPLFLHTTEKYGKEEFRKTLAEYITNEKPPYPLKEFDMEKVVVNFRKLQKSDFINYIHFPTKEVIEKYDDYKYSYEKYGLGLIDGPSTFNYCADAFMNDLRMECGSYGFKSPVQRWNEGDNIWGAFGPIWRGVNDKQELMPNTYTMSFRLGTYIATQFKPIVAKTIYEMSDAKTVLDTSMGWGDRLTAFYASNATHYIGCDPNPNTFKRYHKMIEFWDKLTGGKKTTQIYNCGAEDLPWDE
;
A
#
# COMPACT_ATOMS: atom_id res chain seq x y z
N MET A 1 -30.54 2.58 -46.91
CA MET A 1 -29.80 3.43 -45.95
C MET A 1 -29.27 2.52 -44.88
N GLU A 2 -28.06 2.02 -45.10
CA GLU A 2 -27.38 1.01 -44.26
C GLU A 2 -26.70 1.64 -43.03
N PRO A 3 -26.44 0.85 -41.98
CA PRO A 3 -26.22 1.34 -40.63
C PRO A 3 -24.74 1.63 -40.34
N ARG A 4 -24.46 2.81 -39.76
CA ARG A 4 -23.13 3.24 -39.25
C ARG A 4 -22.75 2.57 -37.92
N HIS A 5 -23.00 1.27 -37.78
CA HIS A 5 -22.78 0.53 -36.53
C HIS A 5 -21.63 -0.49 -36.55
N GLU A 6 -20.83 -0.56 -37.62
CA GLU A 6 -19.72 -1.53 -37.76
C GLU A 6 -18.30 -0.94 -37.80
N LEU A 7 -18.11 0.38 -37.71
CA LEU A 7 -16.77 0.99 -37.84
C LEU A 7 -15.92 1.04 -36.56
N TRP A 8 -16.37 0.43 -35.45
CA TRP A 8 -15.62 0.40 -34.17
C TRP A 8 -15.34 -1.02 -33.65
N LYS A 9 -15.48 -2.06 -34.49
CA LYS A 9 -15.15 -3.45 -34.14
C LYS A 9 -14.05 -4.04 -35.03
N SER A 10 -12.90 -3.37 -35.21
CA SER A 10 -11.74 -4.03 -35.84
C SER A 10 -10.35 -3.44 -35.55
N ILE A 11 -10.12 -2.81 -34.40
CA ILE A 11 -8.74 -2.55 -33.94
C ILE A 11 -8.46 -3.36 -32.67
N ASN A 12 -8.56 -4.69 -32.82
CA ASN A 12 -7.88 -5.64 -31.94
C ASN A 12 -6.99 -6.56 -32.79
N THR A 13 -6.28 -5.97 -33.74
CA THR A 13 -5.05 -6.56 -34.24
C THR A 13 -4.10 -6.61 -33.05
N ARG A 14 -3.95 -7.80 -32.46
CA ARG A 14 -2.72 -8.14 -31.73
C ARG A 14 -1.58 -7.76 -32.67
N ARG A 15 -0.97 -6.59 -32.47
CA ARG A 15 0.36 -6.33 -32.98
C ARG A 15 1.18 -7.42 -32.32
N ILE A 16 1.53 -8.45 -33.09
CA ILE A 16 2.68 -9.29 -32.80
C ILE A 16 3.84 -8.33 -32.95
N PHE A 17 4.10 -7.58 -31.88
CA PHE A 17 5.36 -6.90 -31.76
C PHE A 17 6.40 -8.01 -31.82
N CYS A 18 7.33 -7.90 -32.75
CA CYS A 18 8.47 -8.81 -32.78
C CYS A 18 9.19 -8.62 -31.44
N VAL A 19 9.07 -9.63 -30.58
CA VAL A 19 9.73 -9.67 -29.28
C VAL A 19 11.19 -9.99 -29.56
N ASN A 20 12.13 -9.33 -28.87
CA ASN A 20 13.53 -9.74 -28.95
C ASN A 20 13.67 -11.12 -28.27
N GLN A 21 13.70 -12.20 -29.07
CA GLN A 21 13.69 -13.57 -28.57
C GLN A 21 14.89 -13.88 -27.67
N GLU A 22 16.07 -13.36 -28.02
CA GLU A 22 17.28 -13.56 -27.21
C GLU A 22 17.11 -12.95 -25.81
N LEU A 23 16.56 -11.74 -25.73
CA LEU A 23 16.27 -11.10 -24.46
C LEU A 23 15.13 -11.79 -23.69
N TYR A 24 14.09 -12.24 -24.38
CA TYR A 24 13.00 -12.99 -23.76
C TYR A 24 13.51 -14.28 -23.11
N ASP A 25 14.38 -15.02 -23.80
CA ASP A 25 15.01 -16.23 -23.29
C ASP A 25 15.96 -15.92 -22.13
N LEU A 26 16.65 -14.77 -22.16
CA LEU A 26 17.47 -14.29 -21.05
C LEU A 26 16.61 -14.04 -19.80
N LEU A 27 15.46 -13.37 -19.94
CA LEU A 27 14.53 -13.16 -18.83
C LEU A 27 14.02 -14.51 -18.28
N LYS A 28 13.63 -15.43 -19.17
CA LYS A 28 13.13 -16.76 -18.82
C LYS A 28 14.15 -17.62 -18.08
N LYS A 29 15.44 -17.48 -18.40
CA LYS A 29 16.54 -18.18 -17.71
C LYS A 29 16.85 -17.59 -16.33
N ASN A 30 16.51 -16.33 -16.09
CA ASN A 30 16.82 -15.61 -14.87
C ASN A 30 15.53 -15.33 -14.09
N VAL A 31 14.85 -16.39 -13.65
CA VAL A 31 13.60 -16.29 -12.87
C VAL A 31 13.79 -16.83 -11.45
N ASN A 32 12.99 -16.32 -10.51
CA ASN A 32 12.85 -16.95 -9.20
C ASN A 32 11.94 -18.19 -9.26
N HIS A 33 11.67 -18.79 -8.10
CA HIS A 33 10.80 -19.97 -7.97
C HIS A 33 9.33 -19.73 -8.39
N THR A 34 8.89 -18.47 -8.53
CA THR A 34 7.54 -18.12 -9.01
C THR A 34 7.49 -17.77 -10.49
N GLY A 35 8.62 -17.84 -11.20
CA GLY A 35 8.71 -17.47 -12.62
C GLY A 35 8.87 -15.97 -12.88
N LEU A 36 9.01 -15.16 -11.83
CA LEU A 36 9.29 -13.72 -11.94
C LEU A 36 10.74 -13.50 -12.34
N PRO A 37 11.04 -12.69 -13.38
CA PRO A 37 12.42 -12.36 -13.72
C PRO A 37 13.15 -11.66 -12.58
N VAL A 38 14.35 -12.12 -12.27
CA VAL A 38 15.23 -11.57 -11.23
C VAL A 38 16.63 -11.45 -11.79
N ILE A 39 17.13 -10.21 -11.89
CA ILE A 39 18.39 -9.88 -12.55
C ILE A 39 19.17 -8.92 -11.65
N GLY A 40 20.35 -9.35 -11.19
CA GLY A 40 21.25 -8.50 -10.41
C GLY A 40 21.91 -7.39 -11.24
N THR A 41 22.49 -6.40 -10.56
CA THR A 41 23.03 -5.16 -11.16
C THR A 41 23.92 -5.36 -12.39
N PRO A 42 24.94 -6.24 -12.38
CA PRO A 42 25.84 -6.36 -13.53
C PRO A 42 25.11 -6.79 -14.81
N LEU A 43 24.21 -7.78 -14.69
CA LEU A 43 23.46 -8.29 -15.82
C LEU A 43 22.38 -7.28 -16.28
N PHE A 44 21.74 -6.57 -15.36
CA PHE A 44 20.76 -5.54 -15.72
C PHE A 44 21.39 -4.40 -16.52
N LEU A 45 22.56 -3.91 -16.08
CA LEU A 45 23.32 -2.87 -16.77
C LEU A 45 23.76 -3.32 -18.15
N HIS A 46 24.39 -4.50 -18.25
CA HIS A 46 24.82 -5.05 -19.53
C HIS A 46 23.63 -5.26 -20.49
N THR A 47 22.51 -5.78 -19.99
CA THR A 47 21.30 -5.99 -20.79
C THR A 47 20.71 -4.66 -21.26
N THR A 48 20.68 -3.64 -20.40
CA THR A 48 20.21 -2.29 -20.75
C THR A 48 21.12 -1.63 -21.79
N GLU A 49 22.44 -1.80 -21.69
CA GLU A 49 23.41 -1.29 -22.67
C GLU A 49 23.25 -1.98 -24.03
N LYS A 50 23.13 -3.32 -24.03
CA LYS A 50 23.03 -4.13 -25.26
C LYS A 50 21.74 -3.87 -26.05
N TYR A 51 20.59 -3.86 -25.38
CA TYR A 51 19.28 -3.81 -26.06
C TYR A 51 18.62 -2.42 -26.00
N GLY A 52 19.08 -1.55 -25.11
CA GLY A 52 18.42 -0.29 -24.81
C GLY A 52 17.19 -0.47 -23.90
N LYS A 53 16.86 0.59 -23.16
CA LYS A 53 15.76 0.60 -22.18
C LYS A 53 14.39 0.28 -22.79
N GLU A 54 14.12 0.72 -24.03
CA GLU A 54 12.80 0.59 -24.64
C GLU A 54 12.50 -0.86 -25.03
N GLU A 55 13.44 -1.52 -25.70
CA GLU A 55 13.29 -2.94 -26.06
C GLU A 55 13.28 -3.83 -24.81
N PHE A 56 14.10 -3.49 -23.81
CA PHE A 56 14.10 -4.22 -22.54
C PHE A 56 12.76 -4.12 -21.81
N ARG A 57 12.25 -2.90 -21.64
CA ARG A 57 10.95 -2.66 -21.02
C ARG A 57 9.81 -3.36 -21.76
N LYS A 58 9.82 -3.32 -23.09
CA LYS A 58 8.83 -3.97 -23.96
C LYS A 58 8.85 -5.50 -23.81
N THR A 59 10.03 -6.10 -23.95
CA THR A 59 10.20 -7.55 -23.81
C THR A 59 9.82 -8.03 -22.41
N LEU A 60 10.17 -7.27 -21.36
CA LEU A 60 9.77 -7.56 -19.99
C LEU A 60 8.24 -7.48 -19.81
N ALA A 61 7.57 -6.48 -20.38
CA ALA A 61 6.12 -6.37 -20.32
C ALA A 61 5.40 -7.53 -21.02
N GLU A 62 5.91 -7.94 -22.19
CA GLU A 62 5.41 -9.09 -22.94
C GLU A 62 5.61 -10.40 -22.16
N TYR A 63 6.79 -10.59 -21.55
CA TYR A 63 7.07 -11.73 -20.69
C TYR A 63 6.04 -11.85 -19.55
N ILE A 64 5.80 -10.76 -18.80
CA ILE A 64 4.85 -10.78 -17.68
C ILE A 64 3.42 -11.06 -18.16
N THR A 65 3.04 -10.50 -19.32
CA THR A 65 1.71 -10.69 -19.91
C THR A 65 1.48 -12.14 -20.36
N ASN A 66 2.53 -12.78 -20.89
CA ASN A 66 2.45 -14.13 -21.47
C ASN A 66 2.65 -15.24 -20.42
N GLU A 67 3.71 -15.14 -19.61
CA GLU A 67 4.09 -16.17 -18.64
C GLU A 67 3.33 -16.03 -17.31
N LYS A 68 2.74 -14.86 -17.05
CA LYS A 68 1.90 -14.57 -15.87
C LYS A 68 2.47 -15.06 -14.53
N PRO A 69 3.73 -14.73 -14.18
CA PRO A 69 4.18 -14.94 -12.81
C PRO A 69 3.26 -14.17 -11.85
N PRO A 70 3.08 -14.61 -10.60
CA PRO A 70 2.25 -13.89 -9.64
C PRO A 70 2.82 -12.49 -9.36
N TYR A 71 1.94 -11.53 -9.05
CA TYR A 71 2.37 -10.20 -8.62
C TYR A 71 3.30 -10.33 -7.40
N PRO A 72 4.47 -9.68 -7.39
CA PRO A 72 5.45 -9.82 -6.31
C PRO A 72 4.99 -9.06 -5.06
N LEU A 73 4.03 -9.64 -4.33
CA LEU A 73 3.59 -9.10 -3.04
C LEU A 73 4.78 -8.98 -2.08
N LYS A 74 4.69 -7.97 -1.21
CA LYS A 74 5.75 -7.73 -0.24
C LYS A 74 5.77 -8.85 0.79
N GLU A 75 6.96 -9.39 1.02
CA GLU A 75 7.19 -10.34 2.12
C GLU A 75 7.46 -9.59 3.43
N PHE A 76 6.91 -10.12 4.52
CA PHE A 76 7.03 -9.54 5.85
C PHE A 76 7.75 -10.48 6.80
N ASP A 77 8.72 -9.92 7.50
CA ASP A 77 9.40 -10.55 8.61
C ASP A 77 8.61 -10.22 9.89
N MET A 78 8.00 -11.24 10.50
CA MET A 78 7.18 -11.07 11.69
C MET A 78 8.00 -10.69 12.92
N GLU A 79 9.29 -11.03 12.99
CA GLU A 79 10.17 -10.55 14.07
C GLU A 79 10.37 -9.03 13.91
N LYS A 80 10.59 -8.56 12.68
CA LYS A 80 10.66 -7.13 12.37
C LYS A 80 9.34 -6.40 12.65
N VAL A 81 8.19 -7.04 12.42
CA VAL A 81 6.87 -6.51 12.82
C VAL A 81 6.83 -6.29 14.33
N VAL A 82 7.22 -7.28 15.13
CA VAL A 82 7.27 -7.17 16.60
C VAL A 82 8.23 -6.06 17.04
N VAL A 83 9.44 -6.01 16.48
CA VAL A 83 10.43 -4.98 16.80
C VAL A 83 9.90 -3.57 16.49
N ASN A 84 9.27 -3.38 15.33
CA ASN A 84 8.69 -2.08 14.96
C ASN A 84 7.48 -1.71 15.83
N PHE A 85 6.64 -2.68 16.20
CA PHE A 85 5.54 -2.45 17.13
C PHE A 85 6.03 -2.02 18.52
N ARG A 86 7.08 -2.67 19.04
CA ARG A 86 7.67 -2.26 20.34
C ARG A 86 8.31 -0.88 20.28
N LYS A 87 8.87 -0.48 19.14
CA LYS A 87 9.33 0.91 18.92
C LYS A 87 8.15 1.87 18.96
N LEU A 88 7.06 1.57 18.25
CA LEU A 88 5.83 2.39 18.26
C LEU A 88 5.28 2.54 19.68
N GLN A 89 5.25 1.45 20.46
CA GLN A 89 4.77 1.45 21.84
C GLN A 89 5.62 2.36 22.76
N LYS A 90 6.95 2.39 22.55
CA LYS A 90 7.89 3.20 23.34
C LYS A 90 8.02 4.65 22.87
N SER A 91 7.57 4.95 21.66
CA SER A 91 7.65 6.29 21.08
C SER A 91 6.81 7.28 21.90
N ASP A 92 7.44 8.31 22.45
CA ASP A 92 6.76 9.42 23.11
C ASP A 92 6.09 10.32 22.08
N PHE A 93 4.78 10.54 22.24
CA PHE A 93 3.95 11.31 21.31
C PHE A 93 4.38 12.76 21.16
N ILE A 94 5.00 13.36 22.18
CA ILE A 94 5.43 14.77 22.18
C ILE A 94 6.42 15.01 21.05
N ASN A 95 7.25 14.02 20.72
CA ASN A 95 8.26 14.12 19.65
C ASN A 95 7.65 14.24 18.23
N TYR A 96 6.34 14.05 18.09
CA TYR A 96 5.63 14.11 16.82
C TYR A 96 4.69 15.30 16.73
N ILE A 97 4.70 16.19 17.71
CA ILE A 97 3.94 17.46 17.68
C ILE A 97 4.89 18.57 17.25
N HIS A 98 4.61 19.16 16.11
CA HIS A 98 5.35 20.30 15.56
C HIS A 98 4.56 21.59 15.70
N PHE A 99 5.18 22.61 16.29
CA PHE A 99 4.62 23.96 16.32
C PHE A 99 5.19 24.76 15.14
N PRO A 100 4.36 25.11 14.14
CA PRO A 100 4.82 25.80 12.95
C PRO A 100 5.31 27.21 13.32
N THR A 101 6.47 27.58 12.76
CA THR A 101 7.05 28.93 12.90
C THR A 101 6.56 29.91 11.83
N LYS A 102 5.87 29.39 10.82
CA LYS A 102 5.23 30.15 9.75
C LYS A 102 3.71 30.06 9.89
N GLU A 103 3.03 31.02 9.27
CA GLU A 103 1.57 31.01 9.17
C GLU A 103 1.06 29.68 8.61
N VAL A 104 0.05 29.11 9.27
CA VAL A 104 -0.64 27.92 8.80
C VAL A 104 -1.74 28.35 7.84
N ILE A 105 -1.61 27.91 6.59
CA ILE A 105 -2.63 28.14 5.57
C ILE A 105 -3.69 27.05 5.70
N GLU A 106 -4.87 27.42 6.16
CA GLU A 106 -6.02 26.54 6.19
C GLU A 106 -6.63 26.39 4.79
N LYS A 107 -7.21 25.22 4.51
CA LYS A 107 -7.80 24.94 3.19
C LYS A 107 -9.02 25.83 2.89
N TYR A 108 -9.76 26.17 3.94
CA TYR A 108 -10.94 27.02 3.90
C TYR A 108 -10.75 28.11 4.96
N ASP A 109 -11.33 29.28 4.72
CA ASP A 109 -11.24 30.47 5.57
C ASP A 109 -12.39 30.56 6.59
N ASP A 110 -13.35 29.64 6.54
CA ASP A 110 -14.58 29.64 7.32
C ASP A 110 -14.62 28.62 8.47
N TYR A 111 -13.46 28.04 8.83
CA TYR A 111 -13.39 27.12 9.96
C TYR A 111 -13.81 27.83 11.27
N LYS A 112 -14.89 27.35 11.89
CA LYS A 112 -15.34 27.80 13.22
C LYS A 112 -14.22 27.79 14.27
N TYR A 113 -13.28 26.85 14.13
CA TYR A 113 -12.11 26.69 14.99
C TYR A 113 -10.83 26.80 14.16
N SER A 114 -10.49 28.03 13.73
CA SER A 114 -9.28 28.29 12.96
C SER A 114 -8.01 27.90 13.70
N TYR A 115 -6.99 27.46 12.96
CA TYR A 115 -5.70 27.08 13.52
C TYR A 115 -5.03 28.24 14.27
N GLU A 116 -5.11 29.47 13.76
CA GLU A 116 -4.52 30.65 14.40
C GLU A 116 -4.97 30.80 15.86
N LYS A 117 -6.26 30.53 16.12
CA LYS A 117 -6.87 30.74 17.44
C LYS A 117 -6.90 29.48 18.30
N TYR A 118 -7.03 28.31 17.70
CA TYR A 118 -7.30 27.04 18.40
C TYR A 118 -6.26 25.93 18.16
N GLY A 119 -5.26 26.17 17.32
CA GLY A 119 -4.26 25.17 16.93
C GLY A 119 -3.45 24.65 18.12
N LEU A 120 -3.33 23.32 18.22
CA LEU A 120 -2.56 22.62 19.26
C LEU A 120 -1.23 22.07 18.75
N GLY A 121 -0.80 22.49 17.55
CA GLY A 121 0.33 21.92 16.83
C GLY A 121 -0.12 21.01 15.68
N LEU A 122 0.85 20.65 14.84
CA LEU A 122 0.70 19.74 13.72
C LEU A 122 1.31 18.39 14.09
N ILE A 123 0.57 17.30 13.85
CA ILE A 123 1.11 15.96 14.07
C ILE A 123 1.87 15.54 12.81
N ASP A 124 3.20 15.38 12.92
CA ASP A 124 4.03 14.83 11.86
C ASP A 124 4.74 13.55 12.33
N GLY A 125 4.28 12.43 11.78
CA GLY A 125 4.81 11.10 12.07
C GLY A 125 5.46 10.44 10.85
N PRO A 126 6.49 9.60 11.03
CA PRO A 126 7.05 8.81 9.95
C PRO A 126 6.10 7.67 9.51
N SER A 127 6.30 7.16 8.29
CA SER A 127 5.59 5.98 7.77
C SER A 127 6.23 4.65 8.18
N THR A 128 7.31 4.67 8.96
CA THR A 128 8.07 3.47 9.34
C THR A 128 7.23 2.44 10.09
N PHE A 129 6.22 2.88 10.85
CA PHE A 129 5.32 2.01 11.61
C PHE A 129 4.20 1.39 10.78
N ASN A 130 3.98 1.86 9.55
CA ASN A 130 3.00 1.27 8.63
C ASN A 130 3.30 -0.22 8.36
N TYR A 131 4.57 -0.63 8.48
CA TYR A 131 5.01 -2.02 8.34
C TYR A 131 4.22 -3.00 9.23
N CYS A 132 3.76 -2.55 10.41
CA CYS A 132 3.07 -3.40 11.37
C CYS A 132 1.69 -3.85 10.87
N ALA A 133 0.85 -2.92 10.42
CA ALA A 133 -0.47 -3.24 9.90
C ALA A 133 -0.40 -3.84 8.48
N ASP A 134 0.53 -3.35 7.66
CA ASP A 134 0.72 -3.82 6.27
C ASP A 134 1.06 -5.32 6.21
N ALA A 135 1.73 -5.87 7.23
CA ALA A 135 2.01 -7.30 7.34
C ALA A 135 0.75 -8.19 7.30
N PHE A 136 -0.42 -7.65 7.64
CA PHE A 136 -1.69 -8.36 7.63
C PHE A 136 -2.59 -8.01 6.44
N MET A 137 -2.31 -6.88 5.77
CA MET A 137 -3.23 -6.19 4.85
C MET A 137 -2.64 -5.91 3.47
N ASN A 138 -1.35 -6.15 3.25
CA ASN A 138 -0.66 -5.72 2.02
C ASN A 138 -1.30 -6.30 0.76
N ASP A 139 -1.66 -7.58 0.77
CA ASP A 139 -2.33 -8.27 -0.33
C ASP A 139 -3.66 -7.58 -0.70
N LEU A 140 -4.55 -7.41 0.28
CA LEU A 140 -5.83 -6.72 0.07
C LEU A 140 -5.65 -5.28 -0.43
N ARG A 141 -4.61 -4.58 0.04
CA ARG A 141 -4.26 -3.24 -0.43
C ARG A 141 -3.77 -3.21 -1.87
N MET A 142 -2.95 -4.17 -2.27
CA MET A 142 -2.43 -4.26 -3.64
C MET A 142 -3.51 -4.72 -4.63
N GLU A 143 -4.59 -5.35 -4.13
CA GLU A 143 -5.79 -5.71 -4.89
C GLU A 143 -6.82 -4.59 -4.95
N CYS A 144 -6.76 -3.61 -4.04
CA CYS A 144 -7.70 -2.51 -3.95
C CYS A 144 -7.53 -1.48 -5.08
N GLY A 145 -8.52 -1.41 -5.98
CA GLY A 145 -8.62 -0.36 -6.99
C GLY A 145 -9.36 0.87 -6.48
N SER A 146 -9.46 1.90 -7.33
CA SER A 146 -10.29 3.08 -7.11
C SER A 146 -11.18 3.31 -8.34
N TYR A 147 -12.15 4.22 -8.25
CA TYR A 147 -13.03 4.56 -9.36
C TYR A 147 -12.22 5.02 -10.57
N GLY A 148 -12.25 4.21 -11.65
CA GLY A 148 -11.49 4.46 -12.88
C GLY A 148 -10.01 4.03 -12.85
N PHE A 149 -9.50 3.50 -11.74
CA PHE A 149 -8.09 3.09 -11.61
C PHE A 149 -7.95 1.65 -11.10
N LYS A 150 -7.39 0.77 -11.94
CA LYS A 150 -7.08 -0.62 -11.58
C LYS A 150 -5.97 -0.68 -10.53
N SER A 151 -6.08 -1.67 -9.64
CA SER A 151 -5.06 -1.98 -8.64
C SER A 151 -3.80 -2.61 -9.28
N PRO A 152 -2.65 -2.61 -8.58
CA PRO A 152 -1.44 -3.25 -9.07
C PRO A 152 -1.65 -4.71 -9.46
N VAL A 153 -2.31 -5.48 -8.58
CA VAL A 153 -2.54 -6.92 -8.80
C VAL A 153 -3.47 -7.13 -9.98
N GLN A 154 -4.56 -6.37 -10.08
CA GLN A 154 -5.48 -6.46 -11.21
C GLN A 154 -4.76 -6.13 -12.53
N ARG A 155 -4.05 -5.01 -12.57
CA ARG A 155 -3.30 -4.58 -13.76
C ARG A 155 -2.29 -5.64 -14.20
N TRP A 156 -1.52 -6.16 -13.24
CA TRP A 156 -0.53 -7.20 -13.45
C TRP A 156 -1.14 -8.46 -14.07
N ASN A 157 -2.20 -8.98 -13.45
CA ASN A 157 -2.84 -10.23 -13.86
C ASN A 157 -3.57 -10.13 -15.21
N GLU A 158 -4.12 -8.95 -15.52
CA GLU A 158 -4.82 -8.69 -16.79
C GLU A 158 -3.87 -8.34 -17.95
N GLY A 159 -2.59 -8.05 -17.68
CA GLY A 159 -1.66 -7.56 -18.71
C GLY A 159 -1.98 -6.13 -19.19
N ASP A 160 -2.71 -5.34 -18.39
CA ASP A 160 -3.20 -4.01 -18.76
C ASP A 160 -2.07 -2.97 -18.73
N ASN A 161 -1.55 -2.54 -19.88
CA ASN A 161 -0.52 -1.50 -19.96
C ASN A 161 0.70 -1.75 -19.02
N ILE A 162 1.15 -3.01 -18.93
CA ILE A 162 2.32 -3.42 -18.12
C ILE A 162 3.56 -2.62 -18.51
N TRP A 163 3.76 -2.40 -19.81
CA TRP A 163 4.83 -1.55 -20.32
C TRP A 163 4.78 -0.18 -19.65
N GLY A 164 3.62 0.49 -19.64
CA GLY A 164 3.40 1.77 -18.96
C GLY A 164 3.87 1.74 -17.51
N ALA A 165 3.44 0.73 -16.75
CA ALA A 165 3.79 0.55 -15.35
C ALA A 165 5.28 0.30 -15.08
N PHE A 166 6.05 -0.21 -16.05
CA PHE A 166 7.50 -0.44 -15.95
C PHE A 166 8.38 0.76 -16.32
N GLY A 167 7.81 1.87 -16.78
CA GLY A 167 8.59 3.07 -17.11
C GLY A 167 9.50 3.57 -15.99
N PRO A 168 9.03 3.58 -14.72
CA PRO A 168 9.86 3.94 -13.59
C PRO A 168 11.10 3.06 -13.36
N ILE A 169 11.16 1.81 -13.81
CA ILE A 169 12.33 0.92 -13.57
C ILE A 169 13.65 1.52 -14.10
N TRP A 170 13.61 2.29 -15.19
CA TRP A 170 14.77 3.01 -15.74
C TRP A 170 14.80 4.49 -15.33
N ARG A 171 14.08 4.84 -14.27
CA ARG A 171 14.07 6.15 -13.62
C ARG A 171 14.47 5.94 -12.15
N GLY A 172 14.65 7.02 -11.38
CA GLY A 172 15.20 7.00 -10.02
C GLY A 172 14.38 6.28 -8.93
N VAL A 173 13.62 5.22 -9.25
CA VAL A 173 13.07 4.28 -8.25
C VAL A 173 13.84 2.95 -8.19
N ASN A 174 14.76 2.73 -9.13
CA ASN A 174 15.63 1.55 -9.19
C ASN A 174 17.10 1.96 -9.05
N ASP A 175 17.45 2.56 -7.90
CA ASP A 175 18.80 3.10 -7.66
C ASP A 175 19.88 2.02 -7.70
N LYS A 176 19.51 0.77 -7.38
CA LYS A 176 20.39 -0.39 -7.47
C LYS A 176 20.56 -0.95 -8.89
N GLN A 177 19.74 -0.48 -9.83
CA GLN A 177 19.75 -0.89 -11.22
C GLN A 177 19.64 -2.43 -11.34
N GLU A 178 18.62 -3.01 -10.71
CA GLU A 178 18.38 -4.46 -10.69
C GLU A 178 16.88 -4.78 -10.89
N LEU A 179 16.55 -5.99 -11.31
CA LEU A 179 15.19 -6.52 -11.25
C LEU A 179 15.07 -7.42 -10.03
N MET A 180 14.38 -6.94 -9.00
CA MET A 180 14.02 -7.67 -7.78
C MET A 180 12.54 -7.44 -7.49
N PRO A 181 11.86 -8.28 -6.67
CA PRO A 181 10.46 -8.08 -6.28
C PRO A 181 10.11 -6.63 -5.91
N ASN A 182 10.96 -5.98 -5.10
CA ASN A 182 10.78 -4.58 -4.70
C ASN A 182 10.86 -3.58 -5.87
N THR A 183 11.65 -3.85 -6.91
CA THR A 183 11.72 -3.00 -8.11
C THR A 183 10.38 -2.96 -8.83
N TYR A 184 9.74 -4.13 -9.00
CA TYR A 184 8.43 -4.25 -9.62
C TYR A 184 7.34 -3.53 -8.82
N THR A 185 7.29 -3.75 -7.50
CA THR A 185 6.29 -3.10 -6.64
C THR A 185 6.46 -1.58 -6.62
N MET A 186 7.70 -1.08 -6.57
CA MET A 186 7.97 0.36 -6.60
C MET A 186 7.62 0.99 -7.94
N SER A 187 7.85 0.29 -9.05
CA SER A 187 7.42 0.76 -10.37
C SER A 187 5.90 0.82 -10.47
N PHE A 188 5.21 -0.21 -10.01
CA PHE A 188 3.74 -0.26 -9.97
C PHE A 188 3.14 0.78 -9.03
N ARG A 189 3.81 1.13 -7.92
CA ARG A 189 3.37 2.21 -7.04
C ARG A 189 3.25 3.56 -7.73
N LEU A 190 4.10 3.84 -8.72
CA LEU A 190 4.00 5.08 -9.51
C LEU A 190 3.09 4.96 -10.73
N GLY A 191 2.87 3.73 -11.21
CA GLY A 191 2.08 3.47 -12.41
C GLY A 191 0.61 3.10 -12.15
N THR A 192 0.22 2.80 -10.91
CA THR A 192 -1.11 2.26 -10.55
C THR A 192 -1.67 2.95 -9.31
N TYR A 193 -2.97 2.78 -9.05
CA TYR A 193 -3.55 3.21 -7.79
C TYR A 193 -3.19 2.21 -6.69
N ILE A 194 -2.56 2.69 -5.62
CA ILE A 194 -2.36 1.92 -4.39
C ILE A 194 -3.11 2.62 -3.27
N ALA A 195 -4.00 1.90 -2.60
CA ALA A 195 -4.70 2.42 -1.44
C ALA A 195 -3.70 2.87 -0.36
N THR A 196 -3.77 4.13 0.06
CA THR A 196 -2.84 4.71 1.04
C THR A 196 -3.11 4.17 2.45
N GLN A 197 -2.06 4.03 3.25
CA GLN A 197 -2.15 3.71 4.67
C GLN A 197 -2.25 4.96 5.53
N PHE A 198 -2.98 4.85 6.63
CA PHE A 198 -2.85 5.81 7.72
C PHE A 198 -1.57 5.51 8.50
N LYS A 199 -0.98 6.51 9.17
CA LYS A 199 0.26 6.32 9.93
C LYS A 199 -0.09 5.94 11.38
N PRO A 200 0.28 4.74 11.89
CA PRO A 200 -0.08 4.34 13.26
C PRO A 200 0.41 5.32 14.34
N ILE A 201 1.59 5.92 14.17
CA ILE A 201 2.10 6.90 15.14
C ILE A 201 1.23 8.15 15.24
N VAL A 202 0.60 8.59 14.15
CA VAL A 202 -0.31 9.75 14.16
C VAL A 202 -1.54 9.42 15.01
N ALA A 203 -2.12 8.23 14.85
CA ALA A 203 -3.24 7.78 15.67
C ALA A 203 -2.83 7.63 17.14
N LYS A 204 -1.67 7.03 17.42
CA LYS A 204 -1.14 6.90 18.80
C LYS A 204 -0.96 8.27 19.45
N THR A 205 -0.42 9.26 18.72
CA THR A 205 -0.29 10.63 19.22
C THR A 205 -1.63 11.23 19.61
N ILE A 206 -2.66 11.06 18.78
CA ILE A 206 -4.02 11.53 19.11
C ILE A 206 -4.56 10.83 20.38
N TYR A 207 -4.38 9.53 20.50
CA TYR A 207 -4.86 8.78 21.66
C TYR A 207 -4.15 9.19 22.96
N GLU A 208 -2.84 9.41 22.91
CA GLU A 208 -2.07 9.78 24.10
C GLU A 208 -2.20 11.26 24.46
N MET A 209 -2.24 12.16 23.48
CA MET A 209 -2.39 13.59 23.75
C MET A 209 -3.76 13.93 24.35
N SER A 210 -4.76 13.08 24.14
CA SER A 210 -6.11 13.22 24.71
C SER A 210 -6.33 12.38 25.97
N ASP A 211 -5.31 11.63 26.43
CA ASP A 211 -5.43 10.59 27.46
C ASP A 211 -6.62 9.64 27.25
N ALA A 212 -6.89 9.27 26.00
CA ALA A 212 -8.03 8.45 25.63
C ALA A 212 -7.99 7.09 26.33
N LYS A 213 -9.12 6.71 26.96
CA LYS A 213 -9.34 5.35 27.48
C LYS A 213 -10.10 4.48 26.48
N THR A 214 -11.07 5.08 25.80
CA THR A 214 -11.86 4.47 24.74
C THR A 214 -11.58 5.14 23.41
N VAL A 215 -11.36 4.34 22.37
CA VAL A 215 -11.17 4.79 20.99
C VAL A 215 -12.35 4.30 20.16
N LEU A 216 -13.02 5.23 19.48
CA LEU A 216 -14.02 4.94 18.46
C LEU A 216 -13.41 5.15 17.07
N ASP A 217 -13.43 4.11 16.26
CA ASP A 217 -12.90 4.11 14.89
C ASP A 217 -13.98 3.67 13.90
N THR A 218 -14.68 4.66 13.34
CA THR A 218 -15.83 4.44 12.46
C THR A 218 -15.47 3.97 11.04
N SER A 219 -14.19 3.71 10.78
CA SER A 219 -13.73 3.19 9.49
C SER A 219 -12.34 2.58 9.67
N MET A 220 -12.25 1.33 10.12
CA MET A 220 -10.96 0.73 10.52
C MET A 220 -9.92 0.63 9.36
N GLY A 221 -10.37 0.58 8.11
CA GLY A 221 -9.54 0.67 6.90
C GLY A 221 -8.50 -0.46 6.78
N TRP A 222 -7.23 -0.13 6.95
CA TRP A 222 -6.12 -1.11 6.88
C TRP A 222 -5.61 -1.52 8.27
N GLY A 223 -6.34 -1.20 9.34
CA GLY A 223 -5.96 -1.59 10.71
C GLY A 223 -4.77 -0.80 11.30
N ASP A 224 -4.35 0.29 10.66
CA ASP A 224 -3.27 1.16 11.15
C ASP A 224 -3.63 1.79 12.52
N ARG A 225 -4.90 2.22 12.67
CA ARG A 225 -5.46 2.79 13.92
C ARG A 225 -5.65 1.73 15.00
N LEU A 226 -6.11 0.53 14.64
CA LEU A 226 -6.14 -0.62 15.54
C LEU A 226 -4.74 -0.95 16.08
N THR A 227 -3.72 -0.96 15.21
CA THR A 227 -2.32 -1.16 15.61
C THR A 227 -1.86 -0.08 16.59
N ALA A 228 -2.24 1.17 16.35
CA ALA A 228 -1.93 2.29 17.23
C ALA A 228 -2.63 2.18 18.61
N PHE A 229 -3.89 1.72 18.64
CA PHE A 229 -4.61 1.44 19.89
C PHE A 229 -3.87 0.41 20.74
N TYR A 230 -3.40 -0.67 20.13
CA TYR A 230 -2.62 -1.69 20.83
C TYR A 230 -1.28 -1.17 21.36
N ALA A 231 -0.70 -0.18 20.69
CA ALA A 231 0.55 0.45 21.11
C ALA A 231 0.37 1.62 22.11
N SER A 232 -0.85 2.11 22.34
CA SER A 232 -1.14 3.24 23.23
C SER A 232 -1.57 2.80 24.64
N ASN A 233 -1.91 3.77 25.49
CA ASN A 233 -2.48 3.54 26.83
C ASN A 233 -3.99 3.31 26.85
N ALA A 234 -4.69 3.46 25.71
CA ALA A 234 -6.13 3.21 25.64
C ALA A 234 -6.47 1.75 25.96
N THR A 235 -7.60 1.48 26.58
CA THR A 235 -7.97 0.16 27.09
C THR A 235 -9.15 -0.47 26.35
N HIS A 236 -9.99 0.34 25.71
CA HIS A 236 -11.16 -0.09 24.96
C HIS A 236 -11.16 0.46 23.54
N TYR A 237 -11.45 -0.39 22.56
CA TYR A 237 -11.54 0.00 21.15
C TYR A 237 -12.86 -0.47 20.57
N ILE A 238 -13.60 0.46 19.98
CA ILE A 238 -14.84 0.23 19.24
C ILE A 238 -14.53 0.57 17.79
N GLY A 239 -14.69 -0.39 16.88
CA GLY A 239 -14.39 -0.19 15.47
C GLY A 239 -15.48 -0.72 14.55
N CYS A 240 -15.63 -0.12 13.37
CA CYS A 240 -16.43 -0.71 12.31
C CYS A 240 -15.79 -0.57 10.94
N ASP A 241 -16.12 -1.51 10.05
CA ASP A 241 -15.78 -1.46 8.64
C ASP A 241 -16.72 -2.36 7.84
N PRO A 242 -17.29 -1.90 6.71
CA PRO A 242 -18.22 -2.70 5.93
C PRO A 242 -17.53 -3.80 5.12
N ASN A 243 -16.21 -3.74 4.89
CA ASN A 243 -15.52 -4.70 4.02
C ASN A 243 -15.24 -6.03 4.74
N PRO A 244 -15.88 -7.16 4.33
CA PRO A 244 -15.71 -8.43 5.01
C PRO A 244 -14.31 -9.03 4.88
N ASN A 245 -13.53 -8.62 3.86
CA ASN A 245 -12.17 -9.11 3.65
C ASN A 245 -11.20 -8.50 4.66
N THR A 246 -11.28 -7.18 4.91
CA THR A 246 -10.51 -6.51 5.96
C THR A 246 -11.01 -6.93 7.34
N PHE A 247 -12.32 -7.12 7.52
CA PHE A 247 -12.91 -7.56 8.78
C PHE A 247 -12.32 -8.88 9.29
N LYS A 248 -12.18 -9.87 8.40
CA LYS A 248 -11.50 -11.14 8.72
C LYS A 248 -10.05 -10.95 9.16
N ARG A 249 -9.33 -9.95 8.62
CA ARG A 249 -7.95 -9.65 9.00
C ARG A 249 -7.85 -8.94 10.34
N TYR A 250 -8.85 -8.12 10.71
CA TYR A 250 -8.86 -7.49 12.03
C TYR A 250 -8.86 -8.52 13.16
N HIS A 251 -9.62 -9.61 13.06
CA HIS A 251 -9.56 -10.68 14.05
C HIS A 251 -8.15 -11.27 14.23
N LYS A 252 -7.41 -11.48 13.13
CA LYS A 252 -6.01 -11.95 13.19
C LYS A 252 -5.08 -10.93 13.83
N MET A 253 -5.29 -9.64 13.52
CA MET A 253 -4.52 -8.55 14.13
C MET A 253 -4.79 -8.48 15.63
N ILE A 254 -6.07 -8.51 16.05
CA ILE A 254 -6.51 -8.52 17.45
C ILE A 254 -5.84 -9.67 18.20
N GLU A 255 -5.95 -10.90 17.70
CA GLU A 255 -5.32 -12.08 18.31
C GLU A 255 -3.80 -11.90 18.47
N PHE A 256 -3.13 -11.42 17.42
CA PHE A 256 -1.69 -11.21 17.43
C PHE A 256 -1.27 -10.14 18.45
N TRP A 257 -1.96 -9.00 18.46
CA TRP A 257 -1.64 -7.89 19.36
C TRP A 257 -2.03 -8.16 20.80
N ASP A 258 -3.15 -8.83 21.06
CA ASP A 258 -3.55 -9.27 22.40
C ASP A 258 -2.47 -10.16 23.02
N LYS A 259 -2.02 -11.18 22.29
CA LYS A 259 -0.92 -12.04 22.74
C LYS A 259 0.34 -11.24 23.03
N LEU A 260 0.66 -10.25 22.21
CA LEU A 260 1.85 -9.41 22.36
C LEU A 260 1.74 -8.40 23.52
N THR A 261 0.53 -7.98 23.88
CA THR A 261 0.26 -6.94 24.89
C THR A 261 -0.28 -7.50 26.21
N GLY A 262 -0.40 -8.82 26.33
CA GLY A 262 -0.83 -9.52 27.54
C GLY A 262 -2.34 -9.60 27.72
N GLY A 263 -3.13 -9.36 26.66
CA GLY A 263 -4.58 -9.60 26.62
C GLY A 263 -5.41 -8.75 27.59
N LYS A 264 -4.91 -7.57 27.98
CA LYS A 264 -5.59 -6.67 28.92
C LYS A 264 -6.51 -5.63 28.25
N LYS A 265 -6.36 -5.47 26.93
CA LYS A 265 -7.16 -4.54 26.12
C LYS A 265 -8.42 -5.26 25.64
N THR A 266 -9.46 -4.48 25.37
CA THR A 266 -10.73 -5.01 24.87
C THR A 266 -11.06 -4.38 23.52
N THR A 267 -11.59 -5.19 22.62
CA THR A 267 -11.99 -4.77 21.27
C THR A 267 -13.43 -5.19 21.01
N GLN A 268 -14.21 -4.28 20.44
CA GLN A 268 -15.57 -4.50 19.95
C GLN A 268 -15.57 -4.04 18.49
N ILE A 269 -15.77 -4.97 17.56
CA ILE A 269 -15.72 -4.65 16.13
C ILE A 269 -16.97 -5.11 15.40
N TYR A 270 -17.46 -4.27 14.50
CA TYR A 270 -18.70 -4.47 13.74
C TYR A 270 -18.43 -4.48 12.23
N ASN A 271 -18.97 -5.47 11.51
CA ASN A 271 -18.84 -5.54 10.05
C ASN A 271 -20.01 -4.80 9.38
N CYS A 272 -20.06 -3.49 9.56
CA CYS A 272 -21.12 -2.62 9.07
C CYS A 272 -20.59 -1.22 8.71
N GLY A 273 -21.44 -0.40 8.08
CA GLY A 273 -21.21 1.04 7.97
C GLY A 273 -21.29 1.71 9.35
N ALA A 274 -20.71 2.90 9.47
CA ALA A 274 -20.74 3.65 10.73
C ALA A 274 -22.16 4.12 11.09
N GLU A 275 -22.99 4.35 10.07
CA GLU A 275 -24.41 4.66 10.18
C GLU A 275 -25.23 3.55 10.84
N ASP A 276 -24.74 2.31 10.81
CA ASP A 276 -25.43 1.12 11.31
C ASP A 276 -24.86 0.63 12.65
N LEU A 277 -23.95 1.38 13.27
CA LEU A 277 -23.45 1.06 14.61
C LEU A 277 -24.59 1.10 15.65
N PRO A 278 -24.58 0.23 16.67
CA PRO A 278 -25.58 0.25 17.73
C PRO A 278 -25.30 1.39 18.71
N TRP A 279 -25.59 2.64 18.30
CA TRP A 279 -25.27 3.84 19.08
C TRP A 279 -26.05 3.96 20.41
N ASP A 280 -27.16 3.23 20.53
CA ASP A 280 -28.05 3.25 21.69
C ASP A 280 -27.78 2.09 22.67
N GLU A 281 -26.80 1.23 22.41
CA GLU A 281 -26.36 0.12 23.28
C GLU A 281 -25.09 0.48 24.07
#